data_AF-A0A395HKE0-F1
#
_entry.id   AF-A0A395HKE0-F1
#
_cell.length_a   1.000
_cell.length_b   1.000
_cell.length_c   1.000
_cell.angle_alpha   90.00
_cell.angle_beta   90.00
_cell.angle_gamma   90.00
#
_symmetry.space_group_name_H-M   'P 1'
#
loop_
_entity.id
_entity.type
_entity.pdbx_description
1 polymer ?
#
loop_
_entity_poly.entity_id
_entity_poly.type
_entity_poly.pdbx_seq_one_letter_code
_entity_poly.pdbx_strand_id
1 'polypeptide(L)'
;MNLDSDHVFLPIPLPGDQAHRPAKLQLPSGHNTLSAVRDLHQLLTQIAASDLHISDLDHLPLILVSNSIGDALARLYAQEYPGTVAGLLFLDSVLANSDFVSIYPNPDAAGFDTTDLADGVTVDGLRAPRAFMQRVFHPSNGSREGLSRRNLAQLLPESDKPKLRGPGAARGPWVTVVGHEFEAFEAEFARMSGVASPRLTEVYLNPYWHRFNHGLATLTEPARSRGPLQAPGAGHFIQRDNPVDGLR
;
A
#
# COMPACT_ATOMS: atom_id res chain seq x y z
N MET A 1 29.76 12.49 -13.71
CA MET A 1 29.82 11.79 -12.43
C MET A 1 28.83 10.65 -12.55
N ASN A 2 29.33 9.46 -12.90
CA ASN A 2 28.50 8.26 -13.08
C ASN A 2 27.97 7.82 -11.73
N LEU A 3 26.65 7.73 -11.59
CA LEU A 3 25.99 6.97 -10.55
C LEU A 3 25.39 5.76 -11.24
N ASP A 4 26.07 4.62 -11.11
CA ASP A 4 25.55 3.32 -11.50
C ASP A 4 24.24 3.06 -10.76
N SER A 5 23.15 3.00 -11.52
CA SER A 5 21.82 2.67 -11.05
C SER A 5 21.56 1.18 -11.20
N ASP A 6 22.27 0.37 -10.41
CA ASP A 6 21.99 -1.06 -10.26
C ASP A 6 21.03 -1.28 -9.07
N HIS A 7 19.77 -0.86 -9.25
CA HIS A 7 18.68 -1.46 -8.48
C HIS A 7 18.19 -2.71 -9.22
N VAL A 8 19.05 -3.72 -9.20
CA VAL A 8 18.73 -5.08 -9.63
C VAL A 8 17.70 -5.64 -8.66
N PHE A 9 16.50 -5.95 -9.15
CA PHE A 9 15.64 -6.94 -8.53
C PHE A 9 16.45 -8.24 -8.45
N LEU A 10 16.97 -8.56 -7.26
CA LEU A 10 17.79 -9.75 -7.07
C LEU A 10 16.95 -11.01 -7.33
N PRO A 11 17.54 -12.05 -7.95
CA PRO A 11 16.82 -13.24 -8.36
C PRO A 11 16.24 -13.99 -7.16
N ILE A 12 15.01 -14.49 -7.33
CA ILE A 12 14.34 -15.39 -6.39
C ILE A 12 15.15 -16.69 -6.33
N PRO A 13 15.50 -17.24 -5.15
CA PRO A 13 16.24 -18.49 -5.08
C PRO A 13 15.41 -19.65 -5.66
N LEU A 14 16.02 -20.44 -6.53
CA LEU A 14 15.46 -21.70 -7.03
C LEU A 14 15.42 -22.74 -5.90
N PRO A 15 14.49 -23.72 -5.95
CA PRO A 15 14.35 -24.71 -4.89
C PRO A 15 15.51 -25.72 -4.97
N GLY A 16 16.44 -25.64 -4.02
CA GLY A 16 17.58 -26.56 -3.94
C GLY A 16 18.53 -26.37 -2.75
N ASP A 17 18.68 -25.15 -2.24
CA ASP A 17 19.56 -24.89 -1.09
C ASP A 17 18.81 -24.93 0.25
N GLN A 18 18.61 -26.14 0.79
CA GLN A 18 18.27 -26.34 2.19
C GLN A 18 19.55 -26.50 3.03
N ALA A 19 20.34 -25.43 3.13
CA ALA A 19 21.29 -25.29 4.22
C ALA A 19 20.54 -24.81 5.47
N HIS A 20 20.74 -25.52 6.58
CA HIS A 20 20.15 -25.27 7.91
C HIS A 20 19.89 -23.78 8.19
N ARG A 21 18.63 -23.35 8.07
CA ARG A 21 18.21 -22.03 8.56
C ARG A 21 18.18 -22.10 10.09
N PRO A 22 18.93 -21.26 10.81
CA PRO A 22 18.75 -21.15 12.26
C PRO A 22 17.29 -20.74 12.54
N ALA A 23 16.75 -21.24 13.66
CA ALA A 23 15.42 -20.90 14.12
C ALA A 23 15.21 -19.38 14.04
N LYS A 24 14.07 -18.94 13.47
CA LYS A 24 13.71 -17.52 13.40
C LYS A 24 13.81 -16.94 14.81
N LEU A 25 14.85 -16.14 15.03
CA LEU A 25 14.97 -15.33 16.24
C LEU A 25 13.69 -14.50 16.32
N GLN A 26 12.89 -14.75 17.36
CA GLN A 26 11.69 -13.97 17.63
C GLN A 26 12.19 -12.62 18.12
N LEU A 27 12.42 -11.70 17.18
CA LEU A 27 12.76 -10.32 17.51
C LEU A 27 11.65 -9.76 18.41
N PRO A 28 11.99 -9.09 19.52
CA PRO A 28 11.01 -8.43 20.38
C PRO A 28 10.13 -7.54 19.51
N SER A 29 8.81 -7.61 19.69
CA SER A 29 7.75 -7.01 18.87
C SER A 29 8.25 -5.90 17.94
N GLY A 30 8.69 -6.28 16.73
CA GLY A 30 9.27 -5.33 15.77
C GLY A 30 8.32 -4.15 15.53
N HIS A 31 8.89 -2.95 15.36
CA HIS A 31 8.20 -1.68 15.15
C HIS A 31 6.92 -1.90 14.33
N ASN A 32 5.77 -1.85 15.00
CA ASN A 32 4.49 -1.99 14.33
C ASN A 32 4.16 -0.67 13.62
N THR A 33 3.11 -0.66 12.82
CA THR A 33 2.75 0.54 12.04
C THR A 33 2.47 1.76 12.92
N LEU A 34 1.96 1.60 14.15
CA LEU A 34 1.77 2.72 15.08
C LEU A 34 3.08 3.23 15.68
N SER A 35 4.05 2.34 15.95
CA SER A 35 5.40 2.76 16.35
C SER A 35 6.03 3.65 15.27
N ALA A 36 5.96 3.23 14.00
CA ALA A 36 6.48 4.02 12.89
C ALA A 36 5.77 5.38 12.73
N VAL A 37 4.45 5.43 12.99
CA VAL A 37 3.68 6.69 12.99
C VAL A 37 4.13 7.64 14.10
N ARG A 38 4.43 7.12 15.29
CA ARG A 38 4.93 7.93 16.42
C ARG A 38 6.35 8.45 16.16
N ASP A 39 7.20 7.62 15.57
CA ASP A 39 8.54 8.02 15.14
C ASP A 39 8.46 9.12 14.07
N LEU A 40 7.54 9.00 13.10
CA LEU A 40 7.27 10.05 12.11
C LEU A 40 6.81 11.36 12.77
N HIS A 41 5.93 11.30 13.77
CA HIS A 41 5.50 12.50 14.49
C HIS A 41 6.65 13.18 15.23
N GLN A 42 7.50 12.40 15.90
CA GLN A 42 8.67 12.93 16.60
C GLN A 42 9.65 13.59 15.61
N LEU A 43 9.89 12.97 14.45
CA LEU A 43 10.71 13.56 13.39
C LEU A 43 10.13 14.88 12.88
N LEU A 44 8.82 14.92 12.57
CA LEU A 44 8.15 16.12 12.07
C LEU A 44 8.20 17.26 13.10
N THR A 45 7.96 16.96 14.38
CA THR A 45 8.05 17.94 15.47
C THR A 45 9.46 18.52 15.58
N GLN A 46 10.48 17.67 15.44
CA GLN A 46 11.86 18.12 15.51
C GLN A 46 12.23 19.04 14.34
N ILE A 47 11.85 18.66 13.10
CA ILE A 47 12.09 19.49 11.90
C ILE A 47 11.34 20.82 11.99
N ALA A 48 10.08 20.80 12.41
CA ALA A 48 9.28 22.02 12.57
C ALA A 48 9.93 22.98 13.58
N ALA A 49 10.45 22.47 14.69
CA ALA A 49 11.11 23.29 15.70
C ALA A 49 12.47 23.81 15.23
N SER A 50 13.32 22.96 14.64
CA SER A 50 14.69 23.33 14.27
C SER A 50 14.77 24.19 13.02
N ASP A 51 13.97 23.87 12.01
CA ASP A 51 14.14 24.42 10.66
C ASP A 51 13.07 25.46 10.31
N LEU A 52 11.88 25.34 10.91
CA LEU A 52 10.75 26.24 10.65
C LEU A 52 10.43 27.16 11.83
N HIS A 53 11.06 26.95 12.99
CA HIS A 53 10.81 27.67 14.24
C HIS A 53 9.33 27.62 14.69
N ILE A 54 8.68 26.50 14.40
CA ILE A 54 7.30 26.20 14.80
C ILE A 54 7.35 25.15 15.91
N SER A 55 6.91 25.52 17.11
CA SER A 55 6.91 24.64 18.28
C SER A 55 5.70 23.71 18.36
N ASP A 56 4.65 24.00 17.59
CA ASP A 56 3.40 23.26 17.59
C ASP A 56 2.97 22.93 16.16
N LEU A 57 2.94 21.62 15.85
CA LEU A 57 2.60 21.10 14.54
C LEU A 57 1.15 21.41 14.12
N ASP A 58 0.25 21.70 15.06
CA ASP A 58 -1.14 22.06 14.73
C ASP A 58 -1.22 23.40 13.96
N HIS A 59 -0.16 24.22 14.04
CA HIS A 59 -0.03 25.48 13.31
C HIS A 59 0.70 25.36 11.97
N LEU A 60 1.23 24.18 11.63
CA LEU A 60 1.90 23.92 10.36
C LEU A 60 0.94 23.20 9.39
N PRO A 61 0.64 23.78 8.20
CA PRO A 61 -0.16 23.07 7.21
C PRO A 61 0.60 21.88 6.62
N LEU A 62 0.41 20.69 7.22
CA LEU A 62 1.10 19.47 6.81
C LEU A 62 0.39 18.81 5.62
N ILE A 63 1.15 18.53 4.55
CA ILE A 63 0.70 17.72 3.42
C ILE A 63 1.56 16.46 3.39
N LEU A 64 0.93 15.29 3.49
CA LEU A 64 1.61 14.01 3.38
C LEU A 64 1.40 13.44 1.98
N VAL A 65 2.51 13.21 1.27
CA VAL A 65 2.55 12.54 -0.02
C VAL A 65 3.19 11.18 0.20
N SER A 66 2.50 10.12 -0.19
CA SER A 66 2.92 8.76 0.12
C SER A 66 2.59 7.78 -1.00
N ASN A 67 3.24 6.62 -0.96
CA ASN A 67 3.01 5.52 -1.89
C ASN A 67 2.97 4.20 -1.14
N SER A 68 2.13 3.26 -1.61
CA SER A 68 2.09 1.89 -1.09
C SER A 68 1.83 1.84 0.43
N ILE A 69 2.73 1.25 1.22
CA ILE A 69 2.59 1.20 2.69
C ILE A 69 2.61 2.59 3.34
N GLY A 70 3.24 3.57 2.70
CA GLY A 70 3.26 4.95 3.18
C GLY A 70 1.85 5.55 3.30
N ASP A 71 0.92 5.17 2.42
CA ASP A 71 -0.46 5.67 2.45
C ASP A 71 -1.20 5.21 3.71
N ALA A 72 -0.98 3.96 4.10
CA ALA A 72 -1.54 3.43 5.34
C ALA A 72 -0.92 4.10 6.57
N LEU A 73 0.38 4.40 6.55
CA LEU A 73 1.06 5.12 7.63
C LEU A 73 0.59 6.59 7.72
N ALA A 74 0.47 7.28 6.59
CA ALA A 74 -0.03 8.65 6.53
C ALA A 74 -1.49 8.74 6.99
N ARG A 75 -2.32 7.75 6.63
CA ARG A 75 -3.69 7.62 7.13
C ARG A 75 -3.73 7.39 8.65
N LEU A 76 -2.90 6.49 9.17
CA LEU A 76 -2.81 6.25 10.63
C LEU A 76 -2.28 7.49 11.36
N TYR A 77 -1.32 8.21 10.78
CA TYR A 77 -0.84 9.48 11.33
C TYR A 77 -1.97 10.49 11.49
N ALA A 78 -2.78 10.70 10.45
CA ALA A 78 -3.93 11.61 10.50
C ALA A 78 -5.02 11.16 11.50
N GLN A 79 -5.06 9.88 11.87
CA GLN A 79 -5.97 9.34 12.89
C GLN A 79 -5.42 9.51 14.31
N GLU A 80 -4.14 9.22 14.53
CA GLU A 80 -3.47 9.33 15.83
C GLU A 80 -3.29 10.81 16.24
N TYR A 81 -3.07 11.70 15.26
CA TYR A 81 -2.86 13.14 15.46
C TYR A 81 -3.90 13.97 14.69
N PRO A 82 -5.19 13.88 15.07
CA PRO A 82 -6.26 14.56 14.36
C PRO A 82 -6.07 16.08 14.41
N GLY A 83 -6.32 16.78 13.30
CA GLY A 83 -6.14 18.23 13.21
C GLY A 83 -4.79 18.67 12.65
N THR A 84 -3.80 17.78 12.54
CA THR A 84 -2.45 18.14 12.06
C THR A 84 -2.32 18.15 10.53
N VAL A 85 -3.01 17.23 9.83
CA VAL A 85 -2.82 17.02 8.39
C VAL A 85 -3.80 17.86 7.58
N ALA A 86 -3.29 18.81 6.80
CA ALA A 86 -4.06 19.64 5.88
C ALA A 86 -4.39 18.92 4.56
N GLY A 87 -3.53 18.00 4.12
CA GLY A 87 -3.71 17.28 2.85
C GLY A 87 -3.03 15.90 2.81
N LEU A 88 -3.63 14.98 2.05
CA LEU A 88 -3.14 13.63 1.77
C LEU A 88 -3.14 13.39 0.27
N LEU A 89 -2.00 12.94 -0.26
CA LEU A 89 -1.87 12.42 -1.62
C LEU A 89 -1.45 10.96 -1.55
N PHE A 90 -2.42 10.08 -1.80
CA PHE A 90 -2.21 8.63 -1.85
C PHE A 90 -1.87 8.20 -3.27
N LEU A 91 -0.69 7.61 -3.43
CA LEU A 91 -0.19 7.07 -4.70
C LEU A 91 -0.15 5.55 -4.61
N ASP A 92 -1.15 4.90 -5.19
CA ASP A 92 -1.31 3.45 -5.25
C ASP A 92 -1.11 2.74 -3.89
N SER A 93 -1.99 3.08 -2.95
CA SER A 93 -1.95 2.59 -1.56
C SER A 93 -1.86 1.08 -1.49
N VAL A 94 -1.11 0.57 -0.51
CA VAL A 94 -1.24 -0.83 -0.10
C VAL A 94 -2.69 -1.10 0.33
N LEU A 95 -3.18 -2.31 0.07
CA LEU A 95 -4.47 -2.80 0.53
C LEU A 95 -4.42 -3.10 2.04
N ALA A 96 -4.57 -2.05 2.86
CA ALA A 96 -4.38 -2.12 4.31
C ALA A 96 -5.34 -3.10 5.01
N ASN A 97 -6.48 -3.39 4.40
CA ASN A 97 -7.53 -4.28 4.93
C ASN A 97 -7.52 -5.68 4.29
N SER A 98 -6.48 -6.03 3.52
CA SER A 98 -6.40 -7.30 2.81
C SER A 98 -5.14 -8.09 3.18
N ASP A 99 -5.24 -9.41 3.11
CA ASP A 99 -4.09 -10.31 3.19
C ASP A 99 -3.46 -10.57 1.80
N PHE A 100 -3.99 -9.94 0.74
CA PHE A 100 -3.73 -10.15 -0.69
C PHE A 100 -4.08 -11.55 -1.23
N VAL A 101 -4.14 -12.57 -0.39
CA VAL A 101 -4.43 -13.96 -0.78
C VAL A 101 -5.93 -14.14 -1.03
N SER A 102 -6.75 -13.61 -0.13
CA SER A 102 -8.21 -13.71 -0.11
C SER A 102 -8.89 -12.85 -1.19
N ILE A 103 -8.12 -12.10 -1.99
CA ILE A 103 -8.60 -11.42 -3.19
C ILE A 103 -8.96 -12.43 -4.29
N TYR A 104 -8.23 -13.56 -4.33
CA TYR A 104 -8.46 -14.63 -5.29
C TYR A 104 -9.38 -15.70 -4.69
N PRO A 105 -10.28 -16.32 -5.47
CA PRO A 105 -11.02 -17.51 -5.01
C PRO A 105 -10.08 -18.60 -4.49
N ASN A 106 -10.51 -19.34 -3.46
CA ASN A 106 -9.73 -20.43 -2.89
C ASN A 106 -10.15 -21.78 -3.49
N PRO A 107 -9.38 -22.38 -4.42
CA PRO A 107 -9.75 -23.63 -5.07
C PRO A 107 -9.77 -24.84 -4.11
N ASP A 108 -9.16 -24.71 -2.93
CA ASP A 108 -9.05 -25.80 -1.96
C ASP A 108 -10.07 -25.63 -0.80
N ALA A 109 -10.99 -24.66 -0.89
CA ALA A 109 -12.06 -24.50 0.08
C ALA A 109 -13.19 -25.53 -0.15
N ALA A 110 -13.78 -26.05 0.93
CA ALA A 110 -14.80 -27.10 0.86
C ALA A 110 -16.07 -26.74 0.06
N GLY A 111 -16.35 -25.44 -0.13
CA GLY A 111 -17.49 -24.93 -0.90
C GLY A 111 -17.07 -24.24 -2.21
N PHE A 112 -15.89 -24.53 -2.75
CA PHE A 112 -15.43 -23.91 -3.99
C PHE A 112 -16.23 -24.46 -5.19
N ASP A 113 -16.89 -23.56 -5.92
CA ASP A 113 -17.59 -23.89 -7.16
C ASP A 113 -16.79 -23.41 -8.37
N THR A 114 -16.46 -24.34 -9.27
CA THR A 114 -15.77 -24.04 -10.52
C THR A 114 -16.59 -23.21 -11.49
N THR A 115 -17.93 -23.20 -11.37
CA THR A 115 -18.79 -22.42 -12.26
C THR A 115 -18.78 -20.93 -11.95
N ASP A 116 -18.28 -20.54 -10.77
CA ASP A 116 -18.16 -19.14 -10.34
C ASP A 116 -16.87 -18.47 -10.86
N LEU A 117 -16.03 -19.21 -11.57
CA LEU A 117 -14.80 -18.67 -12.14
C LEU A 117 -15.11 -17.76 -13.33
N ALA A 118 -14.42 -16.61 -13.37
CA ALA A 118 -14.47 -15.73 -14.52
C ALA A 118 -13.86 -16.40 -15.76
N ASP A 119 -14.36 -16.05 -16.94
CA ASP A 119 -13.82 -16.56 -18.21
C ASP A 119 -12.30 -16.40 -18.28
N GLY A 120 -11.60 -17.45 -18.69
CA GLY A 120 -10.13 -17.48 -18.78
C GLY A 120 -9.40 -17.72 -17.46
N VAL A 121 -10.11 -17.94 -16.34
CA VAL A 121 -9.54 -18.35 -15.05
C VAL A 121 -9.67 -19.86 -14.89
N THR A 122 -8.60 -20.53 -14.49
CA THR A 122 -8.59 -21.97 -14.20
C THR A 122 -8.28 -22.24 -12.72
N VAL A 123 -8.75 -23.37 -12.21
CA VAL A 123 -8.48 -23.84 -10.84
C VAL A 123 -6.97 -23.89 -10.56
N ASP A 124 -6.21 -24.49 -11.46
CA ASP A 124 -4.75 -24.57 -11.33
C ASP A 124 -4.08 -23.20 -11.43
N GLY A 125 -4.65 -22.30 -12.24
CA GLY A 125 -4.21 -20.91 -12.36
C GLY A 125 -4.33 -20.10 -11.08
N LEU A 126 -5.19 -20.50 -10.12
CA LEU A 126 -5.38 -19.78 -8.86
C LEU A 126 -4.31 -20.12 -7.80
N ARG A 127 -3.81 -21.36 -7.78
CA ARG A 127 -2.93 -21.83 -6.69
C ARG A 127 -1.59 -21.10 -6.64
N ALA A 128 -0.92 -20.95 -7.78
CA ALA A 128 0.40 -20.34 -7.83
C ALA A 128 0.40 -18.84 -7.45
N PRO A 129 -0.52 -18.00 -7.95
CA PRO A 129 -0.64 -16.61 -7.53
C PRO A 129 -1.00 -16.46 -6.05
N ARG A 130 -1.90 -17.30 -5.51
CA ARG A 130 -2.21 -17.32 -4.06
C ARG A 130 -0.97 -17.62 -3.22
N ALA A 131 -0.18 -18.63 -3.61
CA ALA A 131 1.07 -18.96 -2.93
C ALA A 131 2.10 -17.82 -3.03
N PHE A 132 2.18 -17.15 -4.18
CA PHE A 132 3.03 -15.97 -4.36
C PHE A 132 2.59 -14.81 -3.44
N MET A 133 1.30 -14.49 -3.38
CA MET A 133 0.76 -13.48 -2.48
C MET A 133 1.04 -13.81 -1.02
N GLN A 134 0.85 -15.07 -0.62
CA GLN A 134 1.16 -15.54 0.73
C GLN A 134 2.63 -15.29 1.08
N ARG A 135 3.54 -15.61 0.17
CA ARG A 135 4.99 -15.52 0.38
C ARG A 135 5.51 -14.09 0.40
N VAL A 136 4.93 -13.22 -0.43
CA VAL A 136 5.48 -11.87 -0.67
C VAL A 136 4.68 -10.80 0.07
N PHE A 137 3.36 -10.80 -0.07
CA PHE A 137 2.52 -9.65 0.32
C PHE A 137 1.76 -9.83 1.63
N HIS A 138 1.54 -11.08 2.07
CA HIS A 138 0.76 -11.36 3.27
C HIS A 138 1.25 -10.56 4.49
N PRO A 139 0.35 -9.95 5.31
CA PRO A 139 0.72 -9.08 6.43
C PRO A 139 1.59 -9.73 7.51
N SER A 140 1.64 -11.07 7.56
CA SER A 140 2.54 -11.82 8.46
C SER A 140 4.02 -11.69 8.09
N ASN A 141 4.32 -11.28 6.85
CA ASN A 141 5.67 -11.12 6.35
C ASN A 141 6.23 -9.79 6.87
N GLY A 142 7.40 -9.85 7.50
CA GLY A 142 8.12 -8.65 7.94
C GLY A 142 8.85 -7.98 6.76
N SER A 143 9.22 -6.71 6.93
CA SER A 143 10.11 -6.01 6.01
C SER A 143 11.58 -6.18 6.40
N ARG A 144 12.51 -5.83 5.50
CA ARG A 144 13.96 -5.85 5.80
C ARG A 144 14.34 -4.80 6.83
N GLU A 145 13.57 -3.72 6.88
CA GLU A 145 13.68 -2.60 7.82
C GLU A 145 13.03 -2.90 9.18
N GLY A 146 12.43 -4.09 9.36
CA GLY A 146 11.84 -4.51 10.63
C GLY A 146 10.40 -4.02 10.87
N LEU A 147 9.75 -3.41 9.88
CA LEU A 147 8.35 -2.99 9.97
C LEU A 147 7.42 -4.21 9.97
N SER A 148 6.55 -4.30 10.98
CA SER A 148 5.52 -5.33 11.09
C SER A 148 4.15 -4.79 10.67
N ARG A 149 3.52 -5.42 9.66
CA ARG A 149 2.17 -5.09 9.16
C ARG A 149 1.06 -5.99 9.71
N ARG A 150 1.39 -6.88 10.65
CA ARG A 150 0.46 -7.92 11.16
C ARG A 150 -0.87 -7.40 11.70
N ASN A 151 -0.87 -6.22 12.32
CA ASN A 151 -2.07 -5.60 12.88
C ASN A 151 -2.70 -4.55 11.94
N LEU A 152 -2.20 -4.38 10.71
CA LEU A 152 -2.65 -3.29 9.85
C LEU A 152 -4.14 -3.38 9.52
N ALA A 153 -4.65 -4.58 9.20
CA ALA A 153 -6.08 -4.78 8.95
C ALA A 153 -6.95 -4.61 10.21
N GLN A 154 -6.38 -4.75 11.41
CA GLN A 154 -7.10 -4.46 12.67
C GLN A 154 -7.18 -2.95 12.91
N LEU A 155 -6.13 -2.21 12.54
CA LEU A 155 -6.09 -0.75 12.68
C LEU A 155 -6.89 -0.04 11.59
N LEU A 156 -6.87 -0.57 10.37
CA LEU A 156 -7.55 -0.01 9.18
C LEU A 156 -8.43 -1.07 8.50
N PRO A 157 -9.49 -1.57 9.16
CA PRO A 157 -10.34 -2.65 8.62
C PRO A 157 -11.18 -2.21 7.42
N GLU A 158 -11.55 -0.93 7.38
CA GLU A 158 -12.37 -0.34 6.33
C GLU A 158 -11.50 0.64 5.53
N SER A 159 -11.69 0.74 4.22
CA SER A 159 -10.96 1.73 3.40
C SER A 159 -11.49 3.14 3.56
N ASP A 160 -12.74 3.30 3.99
CA ASP A 160 -13.49 4.55 4.03
C ASP A 160 -13.71 5.14 5.45
N LYS A 161 -13.23 4.45 6.51
CA LYS A 161 -13.46 4.83 7.92
C LYS A 161 -12.27 4.63 8.85
N PRO A 162 -12.13 5.43 9.93
CA PRO A 162 -12.92 6.61 10.23
C PRO A 162 -12.68 7.76 9.26
N LYS A 163 -13.61 8.72 9.20
CA LYS A 163 -13.38 9.99 8.51
C LYS A 163 -12.27 10.77 9.23
N LEU A 164 -11.40 11.39 8.45
CA LEU A 164 -10.24 12.11 8.96
C LEU A 164 -10.61 13.54 9.34
N ARG A 165 -9.87 14.10 10.30
CA ARG A 165 -10.05 15.48 10.78
C ARG A 165 -8.84 16.31 10.39
N GLY A 166 -9.07 17.35 9.61
CA GLY A 166 -8.04 18.33 9.23
C GLY A 166 -7.95 19.48 10.25
N PRO A 167 -7.00 20.42 10.04
CA PRO A 167 -6.84 21.60 10.87
C PRO A 167 -8.12 22.42 11.01
N GLY A 168 -8.34 22.97 12.21
CA GLY A 168 -9.52 23.79 12.51
C GLY A 168 -10.80 23.02 12.84
N ALA A 169 -10.70 21.70 13.08
CA ALA A 169 -11.70 20.78 13.65
C ALA A 169 -13.05 20.61 12.93
N ALA A 170 -13.47 21.54 12.07
CA ALA A 170 -14.78 21.51 11.42
C ALA A 170 -14.81 20.68 10.12
N ARG A 171 -13.65 20.34 9.55
CA ARG A 171 -13.53 19.81 8.18
C ARG A 171 -12.44 18.73 8.08
N GLY A 172 -12.59 17.83 7.13
CA GLY A 172 -11.55 16.85 6.79
C GLY A 172 -10.36 17.46 6.04
N PRO A 173 -9.23 16.73 5.93
CA PRO A 173 -8.12 17.12 5.06
C PRO A 173 -8.54 17.13 3.58
N TRP A 174 -7.76 17.79 2.73
CA TRP A 174 -7.83 17.53 1.29
C TRP A 174 -7.30 16.12 1.02
N VAL A 175 -8.01 15.31 0.23
CA VAL A 175 -7.58 13.95 -0.10
C VAL A 175 -7.56 13.79 -1.61
N THR A 176 -6.40 13.44 -2.16
CA THR A 176 -6.28 12.98 -3.55
C THR A 176 -5.83 11.53 -3.55
N VAL A 177 -6.54 10.69 -4.30
CA VAL A 177 -6.21 9.27 -4.46
C VAL A 177 -5.90 9.01 -5.92
N VAL A 178 -4.73 8.45 -6.18
CA VAL A 178 -4.28 8.04 -7.51
C VAL A 178 -3.94 6.56 -7.44
N GLY A 179 -4.57 5.74 -8.26
CA GLY A 179 -4.21 4.34 -8.47
C GLY A 179 -3.41 4.15 -9.75
N HIS A 180 -2.80 2.99 -9.89
CA HIS A 180 -2.19 2.55 -11.13
C HIS A 180 -3.20 2.49 -12.29
N GLU A 181 -2.68 2.50 -13.51
CA GLU A 181 -3.46 2.11 -14.69
C GLU A 181 -3.47 0.58 -14.83
N PHE A 182 -4.61 0.03 -15.21
CA PHE A 182 -4.89 -1.40 -15.07
C PHE A 182 -4.00 -2.25 -15.97
N GLU A 183 -3.89 -1.89 -17.23
CA GLU A 183 -3.13 -2.60 -18.25
C GLU A 183 -1.62 -2.57 -17.98
N ALA A 184 -1.08 -1.42 -17.55
CA ALA A 184 0.30 -1.22 -17.15
C ALA A 184 0.63 -2.06 -15.92
N PHE A 185 -0.25 -2.05 -14.91
CA PHE A 185 -0.06 -2.86 -13.71
C PHE A 185 -0.20 -4.36 -13.99
N GLU A 186 -1.10 -4.78 -14.87
CA GLU A 186 -1.22 -6.18 -15.32
C GLU A 186 0.09 -6.69 -15.92
N ALA A 187 0.69 -5.91 -16.82
CA ALA A 187 1.98 -6.24 -17.42
C ALA A 187 3.13 -6.26 -16.40
N GLU A 188 3.20 -5.25 -15.51
CA GLU A 188 4.22 -5.19 -14.45
C GLU A 188 4.09 -6.37 -13.49
N PHE A 189 2.87 -6.66 -13.03
CA PHE A 189 2.60 -7.69 -12.04
C PHE A 189 2.82 -9.10 -12.60
N ALA A 190 2.45 -9.35 -13.86
CA ALA A 190 2.76 -10.61 -14.55
C ALA A 190 4.29 -10.83 -14.63
N ARG A 191 5.04 -9.80 -15.03
CA ARG A 191 6.51 -9.85 -15.09
C ARG A 191 7.14 -10.07 -13.71
N MET A 192 6.65 -9.37 -12.69
CA MET A 192 7.19 -9.45 -11.32
C MET A 192 6.90 -10.80 -10.65
N SER A 193 5.67 -11.29 -10.79
CA SER A 193 5.26 -12.52 -10.11
C SER A 193 5.77 -13.77 -10.82
N GLY A 194 5.89 -13.73 -12.16
CA GLY A 194 6.19 -14.89 -12.99
C GLY A 194 5.13 -15.99 -12.94
N VAL A 195 4.01 -15.77 -12.24
CA VAL A 195 2.98 -16.80 -11.97
C VAL A 195 1.56 -16.28 -12.13
N ALA A 196 1.31 -14.98 -11.94
CA ALA A 196 -0.01 -14.40 -12.15
C ALA A 196 -0.20 -14.08 -13.63
N SER A 197 -1.25 -14.66 -14.23
CA SER A 197 -1.67 -14.25 -15.57
C SER A 197 -2.26 -12.82 -15.53
N PRO A 198 -2.12 -12.02 -16.59
CA PRO A 198 -2.78 -10.72 -16.70
C PRO A 198 -4.27 -10.81 -16.38
N ARG A 199 -4.93 -11.88 -16.85
CA ARG A 199 -6.36 -12.13 -16.61
C ARG A 199 -6.72 -12.20 -15.13
N LEU A 200 -5.88 -12.78 -14.27
CA LEU A 200 -6.16 -12.85 -12.84
C LEU A 200 -6.06 -11.48 -12.16
N THR A 201 -5.11 -10.65 -12.61
CA THR A 201 -4.99 -9.27 -12.16
C THR A 201 -6.19 -8.45 -12.60
N GLU A 202 -6.59 -8.56 -13.87
CA GLU A 202 -7.73 -7.88 -14.49
C GLU A 202 -9.05 -8.17 -13.75
N VAL A 203 -9.35 -9.45 -13.44
CA VAL A 203 -10.67 -9.83 -12.92
C VAL A 203 -10.79 -9.78 -11.40
N TYR A 204 -9.67 -9.95 -10.66
CA TYR A 204 -9.70 -10.01 -9.20
C TYR A 204 -8.96 -8.84 -8.54
N LEU A 205 -7.70 -8.59 -8.92
CA LEU A 205 -6.86 -7.65 -8.20
C LEU A 205 -7.22 -6.19 -8.52
N ASN A 206 -7.28 -5.81 -9.80
CA ASN A 206 -7.59 -4.45 -10.23
C ASN A 206 -8.96 -3.98 -9.71
N PRO A 207 -10.06 -4.77 -9.83
CA PRO A 207 -11.37 -4.34 -9.31
C PRO A 207 -11.38 -4.23 -7.79
N TYR A 208 -10.69 -5.12 -7.07
CA TYR A 208 -10.59 -5.04 -5.61
C TYR A 208 -9.84 -3.76 -5.20
N TRP A 209 -8.68 -3.52 -5.81
CA TRP A 209 -7.83 -2.37 -5.51
C TRP A 209 -8.51 -1.05 -5.85
N HIS A 210 -9.22 -1.00 -6.97
CA HIS A 210 -9.98 0.17 -7.37
C HIS A 210 -11.12 0.49 -6.38
N ARG A 211 -11.86 -0.53 -5.90
CA ARG A 211 -12.87 -0.34 -4.84
C ARG A 211 -12.23 0.14 -3.53
N PHE A 212 -11.06 -0.38 -3.17
CA PHE A 212 -10.32 0.08 -2.00
C PHE A 212 -9.96 1.57 -2.14
N ASN A 213 -9.43 1.98 -3.30
CA ASN A 213 -9.08 3.37 -3.58
C ASN A 213 -10.31 4.30 -3.61
N HIS A 214 -11.46 3.82 -4.07
CA HIS A 214 -12.74 4.53 -3.90
C HIS A 214 -13.07 4.80 -2.45
N GLY A 215 -12.90 3.81 -1.56
CA GLY A 215 -13.11 4.03 -0.13
C GLY A 215 -12.17 5.08 0.45
N LEU A 216 -10.88 5.05 0.09
CA LEU A 216 -9.90 6.06 0.52
C LEU A 216 -10.31 7.47 0.10
N ALA A 217 -10.85 7.65 -1.11
CA ALA A 217 -11.32 8.94 -1.59
C ALA A 217 -12.49 9.48 -0.73
N THR A 218 -13.21 8.64 0.00
CA THR A 218 -14.29 9.11 0.88
C THR A 218 -13.83 9.44 2.30
N LEU A 219 -12.54 9.33 2.64
CA LEU A 219 -12.04 9.62 4.00
C LEU A 219 -12.25 11.08 4.45
N THR A 220 -12.62 11.97 3.52
CA THR A 220 -12.97 13.37 3.74
C THR A 220 -14.30 13.70 3.05
N GLU A 221 -14.82 14.92 3.23
CA GLU A 221 -16.03 15.37 2.53
C GLU A 221 -15.82 15.51 1.01
N PRO A 222 -16.87 15.31 0.18
CA PRO A 222 -16.76 15.29 -1.29
C PRO A 222 -16.09 16.53 -1.89
N ALA A 223 -16.36 17.72 -1.34
CA ALA A 223 -15.77 18.97 -1.81
C ALA A 223 -14.25 19.08 -1.57
N ARG A 224 -13.67 18.16 -0.79
CA ARG A 224 -12.23 18.08 -0.48
C ARG A 224 -11.57 16.81 -1.01
N SER A 225 -12.33 15.99 -1.73
CA SER A 225 -11.86 14.73 -2.28
C SER A 225 -11.63 14.83 -3.79
N ARG A 226 -10.57 14.18 -4.27
CA ARG A 226 -10.31 13.96 -5.68
C ARG A 226 -9.84 12.52 -5.90
N GLY A 227 -10.58 11.78 -6.69
CA GLY A 227 -10.21 10.43 -7.12
C GLY A 227 -11.22 9.34 -6.73
N PRO A 228 -10.87 8.06 -6.94
CA PRO A 228 -9.57 7.60 -7.43
C PRO A 228 -9.34 8.01 -8.88
N LEU A 229 -8.19 8.64 -9.13
CA LEU A 229 -7.68 8.87 -10.49
C LEU A 229 -6.86 7.65 -10.91
N GLN A 230 -6.82 7.34 -12.20
CA GLN A 230 -5.82 6.40 -12.73
C GLN A 230 -4.67 7.20 -13.32
N ALA A 231 -3.44 6.82 -13.00
CA ALA A 231 -2.23 7.42 -13.56
C ALA A 231 -1.87 6.75 -14.89
N PRO A 232 -2.05 7.41 -16.05
CA PRO A 232 -1.83 6.79 -17.35
C PRO A 232 -0.41 6.22 -17.48
N GLY A 233 -0.30 4.97 -17.95
CA GLY A 233 0.97 4.29 -18.17
C GLY A 233 1.78 3.95 -16.91
N ALA A 234 1.22 4.16 -15.71
CA ALA A 234 1.90 3.87 -14.46
C ALA A 234 1.44 2.56 -13.84
N GLY A 235 2.40 1.77 -13.35
CA GLY A 235 2.15 0.64 -12.47
C GLY A 235 2.13 1.06 -11.00
N HIS A 236 2.64 0.21 -10.10
CA HIS A 236 2.52 0.44 -8.66
C HIS A 236 3.29 1.67 -8.14
N PHE A 237 4.35 2.07 -8.85
CA PHE A 237 5.23 3.17 -8.46
C PHE A 237 4.99 4.39 -9.34
N ILE A 238 3.82 5.03 -9.18
CA ILE A 238 3.36 6.16 -9.99
C ILE A 238 4.40 7.28 -10.09
N GLN A 239 5.05 7.63 -8.99
CA GLN A 239 6.08 8.67 -8.93
C GLN A 239 7.32 8.36 -9.79
N ARG A 240 7.57 7.08 -10.08
CA ARG A 240 8.67 6.61 -10.94
C ARG A 240 8.21 6.49 -12.39
N ASP A 241 7.00 5.96 -12.60
CA ASP A 241 6.52 5.55 -13.91
C ASP A 241 5.87 6.70 -14.69
N ASN A 242 5.30 7.70 -13.99
CA ASN A 242 4.69 8.88 -14.56
C ASN A 242 5.28 10.16 -13.92
N PRO A 243 6.59 10.44 -14.10
CA PRO A 243 7.17 11.70 -13.71
C PRO A 243 6.65 12.80 -14.65
N VAL A 244 6.49 14.02 -14.13
CA VAL A 244 6.18 15.17 -14.99
C VAL A 244 7.40 15.39 -15.91
N ASP A 245 7.20 15.34 -17.22
CA ASP A 245 8.24 15.65 -18.20
C ASP A 245 8.78 17.07 -17.96
N GLY A 246 9.99 17.20 -17.41
CA GLY A 246 10.59 18.51 -17.11
C GLY A 246 11.82 18.55 -16.19
N LEU A 247 12.31 17.43 -15.67
CA LEU A 247 13.55 17.37 -14.87
C LEU A 247 14.51 16.28 -15.37
N ARG A 248 14.84 16.32 -16.67
CA ARG A 248 16.02 15.66 -17.23
C ARG A 248 16.89 16.69 -17.92
#